data_AF-A0A8T5RHF3-F1
#
_entry.id   AF-A0A8T5RHF3-F1
#
_cell.length_a   1.000
_cell.length_b   1.000
_cell.length_c   1.000
_cell.angle_alpha   90.00
_cell.angle_beta   90.00
_cell.angle_gamma   90.00
#
_symmetry.space_group_name_H-M   'P 1'
#
loop_
_entity.id
_entity.type
_entity.pdbx_description
1 polymer ?
#
loop_
_entity_poly.entity_id
_entity_poly.type
_entity_poly.pdbx_seq_one_letter_code
_entity_poly.pdbx_strand_id
1 'polypeptide(L)'
;MDMIKIKGARIHNLKNINVNIPKKKLIVITGVSGSGKSSLAFDIIFDEGMNRYLQSIGFPPKFEDEKPFDLIEGLSPTVAVEQRTTRAFNPRSTVGTKTGIYGLFRMLYATEGILLCPICKEPVKPNLECDLCGMVVERKQIKHFSFNEPSGNQLDNSN
;
A
#
# COMPACT_ATOMS: atom_id res chain seq x y z
N MET A 1 -17.07 1.21 24.42
CA MET A 1 -16.38 2.51 24.62
C MET A 1 -16.54 3.35 23.35
N ASP A 2 -17.25 4.47 23.45
CA ASP A 2 -17.58 5.34 22.30
C ASP A 2 -16.62 6.52 22.11
N MET A 3 -15.57 6.61 22.93
CA MET A 3 -14.55 7.64 22.84
C MET A 3 -13.15 7.03 22.91
N ILE A 4 -12.20 7.70 22.28
CA ILE A 4 -10.76 7.52 22.48
C ILE A 4 -10.36 8.54 23.54
N LYS A 5 -9.76 8.08 24.64
CA LYS A 5 -9.30 8.94 25.72
C LYS A 5 -7.79 8.95 25.74
N ILE A 6 -7.19 10.13 25.70
CA ILE A 6 -5.75 10.34 25.74
C ILE A 6 -5.46 11.19 26.97
N LYS A 7 -4.58 10.73 27.84
CA LYS A 7 -4.12 11.48 29.01
C LYS A 7 -2.62 11.73 28.95
N GLY A 8 -2.24 12.95 29.31
CA GLY A 8 -0.85 13.36 29.45
C GLY A 8 -0.02 13.30 28.18
N ALA A 9 -0.63 13.59 27.02
CA ALA A 9 0.07 13.58 25.74
C ALA A 9 1.18 14.64 25.71
N ARG A 10 2.43 14.19 25.54
CA ARG A 10 3.68 14.95 25.65
C ARG A 10 4.71 14.46 24.63
N ILE A 11 4.56 14.89 23.39
CA ILE A 11 5.61 14.72 22.38
C ILE A 11 5.79 16.03 21.63
N HIS A 12 7.04 16.37 21.33
CA HIS A 12 7.41 17.63 20.69
C HIS A 12 6.79 18.85 21.40
N ASN A 13 5.85 19.54 20.75
CA ASN A 13 5.25 20.77 21.26
C ASN A 13 4.02 20.53 22.16
N LEU A 14 3.62 19.27 22.39
CA LEU A 14 2.47 18.96 23.25
C LEU A 14 2.83 19.14 24.73
N LYS A 15 2.05 19.96 25.43
CA LYS A 15 2.28 20.32 26.83
C LYS A 15 1.41 19.50 27.78
N ASN A 16 1.62 18.18 27.83
CA ASN A 16 0.92 17.25 28.72
C ASN A 16 -0.61 17.34 28.64
N ILE A 17 -1.15 17.29 27.42
CA ILE A 17 -2.57 17.56 27.17
C ILE A 17 -3.45 16.32 27.38
N ASN A 18 -4.70 16.55 27.77
CA ASN A 18 -5.74 15.51 27.85
C ASN A 18 -6.77 15.75 26.74
N VAL A 19 -7.10 14.70 25.98
CA VAL A 19 -8.00 14.80 24.83
C VAL A 19 -8.99 13.63 24.83
N ASN A 20 -10.27 13.94 24.63
CA ASN A 20 -11.32 12.95 24.41
C ASN A 20 -11.85 13.09 22.99
N ILE A 21 -11.71 12.04 22.17
CA ILE A 21 -12.10 12.04 20.77
C ILE A 21 -13.30 11.09 20.58
N PRO A 22 -14.48 11.56 20.13
CA PRO A 22 -15.61 10.69 19.89
C PRO A 22 -15.37 9.80 18.67
N LYS A 23 -15.70 8.50 18.78
CA LYS A 23 -15.58 7.54 17.68
C LYS A 23 -16.68 7.71 16.64
N LYS A 24 -16.48 7.10 15.46
CA LYS A 24 -17.46 7.03 14.36
C LYS A 24 -17.90 8.42 13.86
N LYS A 25 -17.00 9.40 13.96
CA LYS A 25 -17.20 10.76 13.47
C LYS A 25 -16.01 11.18 12.63
N LEU A 26 -16.24 12.10 11.69
CA LEU A 26 -15.16 12.84 11.05
C LEU A 26 -14.61 13.86 12.04
N ILE A 27 -13.36 13.69 12.45
CA ILE A 27 -12.69 14.57 13.40
C ILE A 27 -11.63 15.35 12.66
N VAL A 28 -11.61 16.67 12.85
CA VAL A 28 -10.61 17.56 12.28
C VAL A 28 -9.80 18.18 13.41
N ILE A 29 -8.49 18.00 13.37
CA ILE A 29 -7.55 18.65 14.30
C ILE A 29 -7.00 19.89 13.60
N THR A 30 -7.33 21.07 14.12
CA THR A 30 -6.96 22.37 13.54
C THR A 30 -6.04 23.16 14.48
N GLY A 31 -5.42 24.22 13.95
CA GLY A 31 -4.50 25.08 14.71
C GLY A 31 -3.30 25.55 13.89
N VAL A 32 -2.64 26.59 14.39
CA VAL A 32 -1.46 27.23 13.75
C VAL A 32 -0.32 26.24 13.52
N SER A 33 0.58 26.53 12.58
CA SER A 33 1.77 25.71 12.35
C SER A 33 2.56 25.52 13.66
N GLY A 34 3.10 24.33 13.89
CA GLY A 34 3.83 24.00 15.11
C GLY A 34 2.97 23.75 16.37
N SER A 35 1.64 23.86 16.32
CA SER A 35 0.79 23.66 17.51
C SER A 35 0.70 22.21 18.04
N GLY A 36 1.42 21.25 17.43
CA GLY A 36 1.40 19.84 17.84
C GLY A 36 0.30 18.97 17.21
N LYS A 37 -0.38 19.44 16.15
CA LYS A 37 -1.45 18.68 15.46
C LYS A 37 -0.95 17.33 14.93
N SER A 38 0.13 17.37 14.15
CA SER A 38 0.76 16.17 13.58
C SER A 38 1.30 15.27 14.68
N SER A 39 1.85 15.85 15.74
CA SER A 39 2.31 15.11 16.91
C SER A 39 1.21 14.35 17.63
N LEU A 40 0.04 14.96 17.80
CA LEU A 40 -1.10 14.25 18.36
C LEU A 40 -1.63 13.17 17.39
N ALA A 41 -1.76 13.49 16.10
CA ALA A 41 -2.40 12.62 15.12
C ALA A 41 -1.53 11.43 14.68
N PHE A 42 -0.27 11.69 14.34
CA PHE A 42 0.64 10.71 13.77
C PHE A 42 1.52 10.07 14.85
N ASP A 43 2.30 10.89 15.56
CA ASP A 43 3.31 10.40 16.50
C ASP A 43 2.72 9.76 17.77
N ILE A 44 1.46 10.09 18.12
CA ILE A 44 0.76 9.48 19.26
C ILE A 44 -0.36 8.55 18.79
N ILE A 45 -1.42 9.08 18.16
CA ILE A 45 -2.63 8.29 17.87
C ILE A 45 -2.34 7.18 16.86
N PHE A 46 -1.74 7.51 15.71
CA PHE A 46 -1.44 6.52 14.68
C PHE A 46 -0.40 5.51 15.17
N ASP A 47 0.73 5.97 15.70
CA ASP A 47 1.82 5.10 16.13
C ASP A 47 1.40 4.12 17.23
N GLU A 48 0.67 4.58 18.26
CA GLU A 48 0.19 3.70 19.32
C GLU A 48 -0.88 2.72 18.81
N GLY A 49 -1.76 3.16 17.91
CA GLY A 49 -2.79 2.28 17.33
C GLY A 49 -2.18 1.17 16.48
N MET A 50 -1.12 1.48 15.73
CA MET A 50 -0.35 0.52 14.97
C MET A 50 0.44 -0.41 15.90
N ASN A 51 1.11 0.12 16.92
CA ASN A 51 1.87 -0.65 17.91
C ASN A 51 0.98 -1.70 18.61
N ARG A 52 -0.21 -1.31 19.07
CA ARG A 52 -1.17 -2.25 19.69
C ARG A 52 -1.67 -3.31 18.73
N TYR A 53 -1.95 -2.93 17.48
CA TYR A 53 -2.37 -3.89 16.46
C TYR A 53 -1.28 -4.91 16.17
N LEU A 54 -0.03 -4.47 16.00
CA LEU A 54 1.12 -5.36 15.76
C LEU A 54 1.33 -6.31 16.95
N GLN A 55 1.21 -5.82 18.19
CA GLN A 55 1.28 -6.67 19.38
C GLN A 55 0.18 -7.74 19.39
N SER A 56 -1.05 -7.40 18.95
CA SER A 56 -2.14 -8.37 18.90
C SER A 56 -1.92 -9.53 17.91
N ILE A 57 -1.03 -9.37 16.94
CA ILE A 57 -0.67 -10.40 15.96
C ILE A 57 0.73 -11.00 16.21
N GLY A 58 1.31 -10.76 17.39
CA GLY A 58 2.53 -11.44 17.86
C GLY A 58 3.85 -10.70 17.62
N PHE A 59 3.83 -9.44 17.19
CA PHE A 59 5.05 -8.64 17.14
C PHE A 59 5.45 -8.16 18.55
N PRO A 60 6.76 -8.09 18.84
CA PRO A 60 7.22 -7.54 20.12
C PRO A 60 6.81 -6.06 20.25
N PRO A 61 6.57 -5.57 21.48
CA PRO A 61 6.32 -4.16 21.70
C PRO A 61 7.55 -3.34 21.28
N LYS A 62 7.31 -2.12 20.79
CA LYS A 62 8.40 -1.15 20.65
C LYS A 62 9.02 -0.90 22.03
N PHE A 63 10.34 -1.01 22.11
CA PHE A 63 11.10 -0.57 23.28
C PHE A 63 11.32 0.92 23.15
N GLU A 64 10.55 1.71 23.90
CA GLU A 64 10.72 3.15 24.04
C GLU A 64 11.06 3.45 25.50
N ASP A 65 12.12 4.24 25.72
CA ASP A 65 12.58 4.58 27.07
C ASP A 65 11.53 5.39 27.85
N GLU A 66 10.78 6.25 27.15
CA GLU A 66 9.68 7.03 27.72
C GLU A 66 8.46 7.04 26.80
N LYS A 67 7.28 6.75 27.36
CA LYS A 67 6.03 6.87 26.62
C LYS A 67 5.63 8.34 26.43
N PRO A 68 5.22 8.77 25.23
CA PRO A 68 4.76 10.13 24.96
C PRO A 68 3.37 10.47 25.53
N PHE A 69 2.84 9.63 26.42
CA PHE A 69 1.52 9.79 27.06
C PHE A 69 1.46 8.98 28.36
N ASP A 70 0.50 9.32 29.23
CA ASP A 70 0.23 8.55 30.46
C ASP A 70 -0.71 7.38 30.19
N LEU A 71 -1.79 7.62 29.44
CA LEU A 71 -2.81 6.63 29.16
C LEU A 71 -3.50 6.91 27.83
N ILE A 72 -3.72 5.84 27.05
CA ILE A 72 -4.61 5.86 25.90
C ILE A 72 -5.60 4.71 25.99
N GLU A 73 -6.89 5.00 25.99
CA GLU A 73 -7.97 4.03 26.04
C GLU A 73 -8.89 4.13 24.84
N GLY A 74 -9.50 3.01 24.47
CA GLY A 74 -10.47 2.96 23.39
C GLY A 74 -9.86 3.19 22.01
N LEU A 75 -8.54 3.14 21.82
CA LEU A 75 -7.95 3.27 20.50
C LEU A 75 -8.24 2.02 19.63
N SER A 76 -8.67 2.24 18.39
CA SER A 76 -8.84 1.17 17.39
C SER A 76 -7.55 1.01 16.57
N PRO A 77 -7.35 -0.08 15.81
CA PRO A 77 -6.29 -0.15 14.82
C PRO A 77 -6.32 1.07 13.89
N THR A 78 -5.16 1.64 13.62
CA THR A 78 -5.02 2.91 12.90
C THR A 78 -4.34 2.72 11.56
N VAL A 79 -4.69 3.59 10.60
CA VAL A 79 -4.05 3.70 9.29
C VAL A 79 -3.81 5.18 9.03
N ALA A 80 -2.57 5.53 8.69
CA ALA A 80 -2.21 6.88 8.28
C ALA A 80 -2.21 6.98 6.75
N VAL A 81 -2.84 8.03 6.23
CA VAL A 81 -2.75 8.42 4.82
C VAL A 81 -2.06 9.77 4.78
N GLU A 82 -0.77 9.75 4.47
CA GLU A 82 0.10 10.92 4.46
C GLU A 82 0.55 11.25 3.03
N GLN A 83 0.75 12.54 2.77
CA GLN A 83 1.45 12.96 1.57
C GLN A 83 2.95 12.78 1.78
N ARG A 84 3.49 11.59 1.49
CA ARG A 84 4.95 11.40 1.41
C ARG A 84 5.48 12.09 0.15
N THR A 85 6.17 13.21 0.34
CA THR A 85 6.76 14.04 -0.74
C THR A 85 8.03 13.43 -1.32
N THR A 86 8.70 12.54 -0.60
CA THR A 86 9.77 11.68 -1.12
C THR A 86 9.17 10.60 -2.00
N ARG A 87 8.85 10.96 -3.25
CA ARG A 87 8.60 9.99 -4.31
C ARG A 87 9.88 9.18 -4.50
N ALA A 88 9.99 8.03 -3.83
CA ALA A 88 10.87 6.96 -4.30
C ALA A 88 10.35 6.56 -5.68
N PHE A 89 10.86 7.25 -6.70
CA PHE A 89 10.44 7.07 -8.08
C PHE A 89 11.11 5.79 -8.57
N ASN A 90 10.46 4.67 -8.34
CA ASN A 90 10.79 3.44 -9.05
C ASN A 90 10.14 3.54 -10.44
N PRO A 91 10.91 3.59 -11.54
CA PRO A 91 10.36 3.71 -12.89
C PRO A 91 9.40 2.57 -13.27
N ARG A 92 9.50 1.41 -12.58
CA ARG A 92 8.59 0.27 -12.78
C ARG A 92 7.29 0.37 -11.97
N SER A 93 7.13 1.41 -11.13
CA SER A 93 5.93 1.62 -10.33
C SER A 93 4.92 2.53 -11.05
N THR A 94 3.84 1.94 -11.52
CA THR A 94 2.70 2.62 -12.15
C THR A 94 1.47 2.59 -11.24
N VAL A 95 0.41 3.33 -11.61
CA VAL A 95 -0.90 3.27 -10.93
C VAL A 95 -1.42 1.83 -10.84
N GLY A 96 -1.27 1.04 -11.92
CA GLY A 96 -1.69 -0.35 -11.94
C GLY A 96 -0.96 -1.22 -10.92
N THR A 97 0.35 -0.98 -10.72
CA THR A 97 1.13 -1.72 -9.70
C THR A 97 0.80 -1.29 -8.27
N LYS A 98 0.58 0.01 -8.04
CA LYS A 98 0.28 0.55 -6.69
C LYS A 98 -1.11 0.19 -6.19
N THR A 99 -2.07 0.07 -7.10
CA THR A 99 -3.45 -0.31 -6.79
C THR A 99 -3.65 -1.83 -6.75
N GLY A 100 -2.67 -2.62 -7.18
CA GLY A 100 -2.78 -4.07 -7.33
C GLY A 100 -3.59 -4.53 -8.56
N ILE A 101 -4.25 -3.62 -9.28
CA ILE A 101 -5.08 -3.94 -10.47
C ILE A 101 -4.24 -4.62 -11.55
N TYR A 102 -2.97 -4.24 -11.71
CA TYR A 102 -2.09 -4.89 -12.68
C TYR A 102 -1.99 -6.40 -12.42
N GLY A 103 -1.95 -6.83 -11.15
CA GLY A 103 -1.96 -8.26 -10.79
C GLY A 103 -3.22 -8.98 -11.30
N LEU A 104 -4.39 -8.34 -11.19
CA LEU A 104 -5.65 -8.87 -11.69
C LEU A 104 -5.62 -9.00 -13.23
N PHE A 105 -5.12 -7.97 -13.92
CA PHE A 105 -4.96 -8.05 -15.38
C PHE A 105 -4.00 -9.15 -15.80
N ARG A 106 -2.90 -9.37 -15.09
CA ARG A 106 -1.98 -10.49 -15.40
C ARG A 106 -2.69 -11.83 -15.34
N MET A 107 -3.54 -12.04 -14.34
CA MET A 107 -4.34 -13.25 -14.24
C MET A 107 -5.33 -13.35 -15.41
N LEU A 108 -6.08 -12.28 -15.69
CA LEU A 108 -7.04 -12.22 -16.78
C LEU A 108 -6.41 -12.51 -18.15
N TYR A 109 -5.29 -11.87 -18.49
CA TYR A 109 -4.61 -12.10 -19.77
C TYR A 109 -3.98 -13.49 -19.87
N ALA A 110 -3.50 -14.05 -18.75
CA ALA A 110 -2.97 -15.41 -18.76
C ALA A 110 -4.06 -16.47 -18.99
N THR A 111 -5.27 -16.27 -18.44
CA THR A 111 -6.37 -17.24 -18.53
C THR A 111 -7.25 -17.04 -19.76
N GLU A 112 -7.64 -15.81 -20.07
CA GLU A 112 -8.61 -15.48 -21.13
C GLU A 112 -8.00 -14.80 -22.35
N GLY A 113 -6.71 -14.45 -22.31
CA GLY A 113 -6.05 -13.75 -23.40
C GLY A 113 -5.98 -14.60 -24.67
N ILE A 114 -6.47 -14.05 -25.78
CA ILE A 114 -6.25 -14.61 -27.12
C ILE A 114 -4.79 -14.35 -27.49
N LEU A 115 -4.03 -15.41 -27.78
CA LEU A 115 -2.66 -15.29 -28.25
C LEU A 115 -2.67 -14.93 -29.74
N LEU A 116 -1.89 -13.91 -30.10
CA LEU A 116 -1.68 -13.51 -31.49
C LEU A 116 -0.27 -13.91 -31.93
N CYS A 117 -0.13 -14.35 -33.18
CA CYS A 117 1.18 -14.59 -33.78
C CYS A 117 1.96 -13.25 -33.84
N PRO A 118 3.20 -13.17 -33.34
CA PRO A 118 3.93 -11.91 -33.33
C PRO A 118 4.32 -11.43 -34.73
N ILE A 119 4.39 -12.34 -35.71
CA ILE A 119 4.67 -12.05 -37.12
C ILE A 119 3.37 -11.72 -37.87
N CYS A 120 2.42 -12.65 -37.91
CA CYS A 120 1.22 -12.54 -38.75
C CYS A 120 0.07 -11.78 -38.11
N LYS A 121 0.10 -11.53 -36.79
CA LYS A 121 -0.96 -10.91 -35.98
C LYS A 121 -2.30 -11.65 -35.94
N GLU A 122 -2.37 -12.85 -36.52
CA GLU A 122 -3.55 -13.71 -36.45
C GLU A 122 -3.65 -14.48 -35.12
N PRO A 123 -4.87 -14.81 -34.66
CA PRO A 123 -5.09 -15.66 -33.49
C PRO A 123 -4.43 -17.03 -33.64
N VAL A 124 -3.70 -17.45 -32.61
CA VAL A 124 -3.06 -18.76 -32.56
C VAL A 124 -4.02 -19.78 -31.93
N LYS A 125 -4.05 -20.98 -32.51
CA LYS A 125 -4.82 -22.12 -32.00
C LYS A 125 -4.26 -22.65 -30.66
N PRO A 126 -5.02 -23.49 -29.94
CA PRO A 126 -4.59 -24.06 -28.65
C PRO A 126 -3.31 -24.92 -28.72
N ASN A 127 -2.94 -25.43 -29.90
CA ASN A 127 -1.67 -26.14 -30.12
C ASN A 127 -0.45 -25.20 -30.17
N LEU A 128 -0.67 -23.89 -30.04
CA LEU A 128 0.35 -22.85 -30.02
C LEU A 128 1.14 -22.70 -31.33
N GLU A 129 0.61 -23.19 -32.46
CA GLU A 129 1.23 -23.05 -33.77
C GLU A 129 0.38 -22.12 -34.65
N CYS A 130 1.04 -21.20 -35.36
CA CYS A 130 0.39 -20.31 -36.32
C CYS A 130 0.19 -21.03 -37.66
N ASP A 131 -1.05 -21.10 -38.15
CA ASP A 131 -1.37 -21.76 -39.42
C ASP A 131 -0.74 -21.11 -40.66
N LEU A 132 -0.43 -19.81 -40.61
CA LEU A 132 0.07 -19.07 -41.78
C LEU A 132 1.58 -19.17 -41.96
N CYS A 133 2.34 -19.11 -40.87
CA CYS A 133 3.80 -19.06 -40.92
C CYS A 133 4.49 -20.21 -40.17
N GLY A 134 3.74 -21.12 -39.56
CA GLY A 134 4.27 -22.24 -38.77
C GLY A 134 4.96 -21.82 -37.47
N MET A 135 4.85 -20.54 -37.08
CA MET A 135 5.51 -20.06 -35.85
C MET A 135 4.85 -20.68 -34.63
N VAL A 136 5.66 -21.35 -33.81
CA VAL A 136 5.25 -21.83 -32.48
C VAL A 136 5.41 -20.70 -31.47
N VAL A 137 4.32 -20.33 -30.80
CA VAL A 137 4.32 -19.36 -29.70
C VAL A 137 4.30 -20.07 -28.36
N GLU A 138 4.65 -19.38 -27.30
CA GLU A 138 4.55 -19.94 -25.94
C GLU A 138 3.43 -19.22 -25.18
N ARG A 139 2.55 -19.98 -24.52
CA ARG A 139 1.61 -19.40 -23.57
C ARG A 139 2.33 -19.04 -22.28
N LYS A 140 2.64 -17.74 -22.15
CA LYS A 140 3.31 -17.21 -20.97
C LYS A 140 2.48 -17.43 -19.70
N GLN A 141 3.10 -18.05 -18.69
CA GLN A 141 2.53 -18.11 -17.33
C GLN A 141 2.43 -16.73 -16.68
N ILE A 142 1.58 -16.60 -15.65
CA ILE A 142 1.32 -15.34 -14.91
C ILE A 142 2.62 -14.63 -14.52
N LYS A 143 3.66 -15.37 -14.08
CA LYS A 143 4.96 -14.83 -13.68
C LYS A 143 5.63 -13.96 -14.75
N HIS A 144 5.47 -14.28 -16.02
CA HIS A 144 6.10 -13.55 -17.13
C HIS A 144 5.45 -12.20 -17.44
N PHE A 145 4.26 -11.95 -16.87
CA PHE A 145 3.65 -10.63 -16.90
C PHE A 145 4.02 -9.79 -15.67
N SER A 146 4.99 -10.22 -14.85
CA SER A 146 5.48 -9.44 -13.71
C SER A 146 6.42 -8.34 -14.15
N PHE A 147 6.26 -7.15 -13.57
CA PHE A 147 7.19 -6.03 -13.77
C PHE A 147 8.57 -6.27 -13.15
N ASN A 148 8.69 -7.23 -12.23
CA ASN A 148 9.96 -7.61 -11.58
C ASN A 148 10.62 -8.84 -12.21
N GLU A 149 10.03 -9.44 -13.25
CA GLU A 149 10.65 -10.57 -13.95
C GLU A 149 11.74 -10.03 -14.89
N PRO A 150 13.01 -10.46 -14.77
CA PRO A 150 14.09 -9.98 -15.65
C PRO A 150 13.85 -10.28 -17.14
N SER A 151 13.06 -11.31 -17.44
CA SER A 151 12.60 -11.74 -18.77
C SER A 151 11.14 -11.36 -19.06
N GLY A 152 10.48 -10.65 -18.14
CA GLY A 152 9.11 -10.17 -18.32
C GLY A 152 9.06 -9.12 -19.42
N ASN A 153 8.05 -9.23 -20.30
CA ASN A 153 7.90 -8.49 -21.56
C ASN A 153 8.68 -7.16 -21.58
N GLN A 154 9.93 -7.21 -22.07
CA GLN A 154 10.50 -6.08 -22.76
C GLN A 154 9.54 -5.84 -23.91
N LEU A 155 8.74 -4.78 -23.83
CA LEU A 155 8.08 -4.26 -25.01
C LEU A 155 9.24 -3.94 -25.96
N ASP A 156 9.43 -4.77 -26.99
CA ASP A 156 10.37 -4.50 -28.06
C ASP A 156 10.00 -3.13 -28.63
N ASN A 157 10.67 -2.09 -28.15
CA ASN A 157 10.59 -0.74 -28.66
C ASN A 157 11.50 -0.61 -29.89
N SER A 158 11.43 -1.57 -30.81
CA SER A 158 12.01 -1.46 -32.13
C SER A 158 10.95 -0.91 -33.08
N ASN A 159 10.81 0.43 -33.06
CA ASN A 159 10.41 1.20 -34.24
C ASN A 159 11.68 1.59 -34.99
#